data_AF-W1YMG5-F1
#
_entry.id   AF-W1YMG5-F1
#
_cell.length_a   1.000
_cell.length_b   1.000
_cell.length_c   1.000
_cell.angle_alpha   90.00
_cell.angle_beta   90.00
_cell.angle_gamma   90.00
#
_symmetry.space_group_name_H-M   'P 1'
#
loop_
_entity.id
_entity.type
_entity.pdbx_description
1 polymer ?
#
loop_
_entity_poly.entity_id
_entity_poly.type
_entity_poly.pdbx_seq_one_letter_code
_entity_poly.pdbx_strand_id
1 'polypeptide(L)'
;NPMWNRRQCTKFNGVPYIIQRGAEAVYTKEGREQTRANIAYYKENARIIKEGLESIGLTVYGGVDAPYIWLKTPGNMTSWELFDILLEQVQ
;
A
#
# COMPACT_ATOMS: atom_id res chain seq x y z
N ASN A 1 -9.88 8.78 -27.21
CA ASN A 1 -9.46 7.40 -27.52
C ASN A 1 -10.68 6.54 -27.85
N PRO A 2 -11.12 6.50 -29.12
CA PRO A 2 -12.34 5.80 -29.54
C PRO A 2 -12.31 4.28 -29.26
N MET A 3 -11.15 3.64 -29.45
CA MET A 3 -10.98 2.21 -29.21
C MET A 3 -11.12 1.86 -27.72
N TRP A 4 -10.67 2.73 -26.82
CA TRP A 4 -10.90 2.55 -25.38
C TRP A 4 -12.37 2.61 -25.01
N ASN A 5 -13.12 3.57 -25.55
CA ASN A 5 -14.56 3.67 -25.29
C ASN A 5 -15.30 2.42 -25.77
N ARG A 6 -14.98 1.93 -26.98
CA ARG A 6 -15.52 0.68 -27.53
C ARG A 6 -15.21 -0.51 -26.62
N ARG A 7 -14.01 -0.60 -26.03
CA ARG A 7 -13.67 -1.64 -25.05
C ARG A 7 -14.54 -1.53 -23.81
N GLN A 8 -14.68 -0.33 -23.23
CA GLN A 8 -15.41 -0.13 -21.98
C GLN A 8 -16.89 -0.49 -22.16
N CYS A 9 -17.54 -0.02 -23.22
CA CYS A 9 -18.96 -0.28 -23.48
C CYS A 9 -19.27 -1.73 -23.92
N THR A 10 -18.30 -2.64 -23.91
CA THR A 10 -18.50 -4.02 -24.42
C THR A 10 -17.88 -5.08 -23.52
N LYS A 11 -16.77 -4.77 -22.85
CA LYS A 11 -16.07 -5.68 -21.95
C LYS A 11 -16.18 -5.26 -20.47
N PHE A 12 -16.98 -4.24 -20.17
CA PHE A 12 -17.23 -3.77 -18.82
C PHE A 12 -18.67 -3.26 -18.69
N ASN A 13 -19.27 -3.45 -17.51
CA ASN A 13 -20.67 -3.10 -17.26
C ASN A 13 -20.82 -1.78 -16.48
N GLY A 14 -19.74 -1.01 -16.34
CA GLY A 14 -19.73 0.20 -15.52
C GLY A 14 -19.51 -0.11 -14.03
N VAL A 15 -19.06 0.92 -13.30
CA VAL A 15 -18.90 0.85 -11.84
C VAL A 15 -20.29 0.95 -11.19
N PRO A 16 -20.61 0.14 -10.16
CA PRO A 16 -21.90 0.24 -9.48
C PRO A 16 -22.18 1.65 -8.94
N TYR A 17 -23.44 2.09 -9.03
CA TYR A 17 -23.85 3.44 -8.59
C TYR A 17 -23.41 3.76 -7.16
N ILE A 18 -23.61 2.81 -6.23
CA ILE A 18 -23.26 2.98 -4.81
C ILE A 18 -21.76 3.26 -4.64
N ILE A 19 -20.90 2.59 -5.40
CA ILE A 19 -19.45 2.81 -5.37
C ILE A 19 -19.09 4.19 -5.93
N GLN A 20 -19.77 4.63 -7.00
CA GLN A 20 -19.55 5.97 -7.54
C GLN A 20 -19.92 7.07 -6.53
N ARG A 21 -21.04 6.91 -5.80
CA ARG A 21 -21.44 7.84 -4.72
C ARG A 21 -20.45 7.83 -3.56
N GLY A 22 -19.93 6.65 -3.20
CA GLY A 22 -18.85 6.55 -2.20
C GLY A 22 -17.57 7.27 -2.65
N ALA A 23 -17.16 7.09 -3.91
CA ALA A 23 -15.98 7.76 -4.46
C ALA A 23 -16.16 9.30 -4.57
N GLU A 24 -17.36 9.76 -4.92
CA GLU A 24 -17.70 11.19 -4.91
C GLU A 24 -17.57 11.79 -3.50
N ALA A 25 -18.04 11.08 -2.47
CA ALA A 25 -17.96 11.54 -1.09
C ALA A 25 -16.52 11.76 -0.60
N VAL A 26 -15.53 11.01 -1.13
CA VAL A 26 -14.10 11.20 -0.84
C VAL A 26 -13.62 12.61 -1.24
N TYR A 27 -14.26 13.25 -2.21
CA TYR A 27 -13.87 14.57 -2.69
C TYR A 27 -14.49 15.75 -1.92
N THR A 28 -15.41 15.50 -0.96
CA THR A 28 -15.89 16.55 -0.06
C THR A 28 -14.79 17.02 0.89
N LYS A 29 -15.03 18.10 1.63
CA LYS A 29 -14.09 18.58 2.64
C LYS A 29 -13.84 17.50 3.70
N GLU A 30 -14.92 16.93 4.22
CA GLU A 30 -14.91 15.90 5.25
C GLU A 30 -14.24 14.61 4.75
N GLY A 31 -14.57 14.17 3.53
CA GLY A 31 -13.97 12.98 2.91
C GLY A 31 -12.46 13.14 2.69
N ARG A 32 -12.00 14.33 2.31
CA ARG A 32 -10.57 14.63 2.19
C ARG A 32 -9.85 14.63 3.53
N GLU A 33 -10.47 15.19 4.57
CA GLU A 33 -9.92 15.20 5.93
C GLU A 33 -9.76 13.77 6.46
N GLN A 34 -10.80 12.94 6.35
CA GLN A 34 -10.78 11.53 6.74
C GLN A 34 -9.73 10.72 5.96
N THR A 35 -9.68 10.92 4.63
CA THR A 35 -8.70 10.24 3.78
C THR A 35 -7.26 10.59 4.18
N ARG A 36 -6.99 11.87 4.45
CA ARG A 36 -5.67 12.33 4.90
C ARG A 36 -5.29 11.77 6.26
N ALA A 37 -6.25 11.68 7.19
CA ALA A 37 -6.02 11.06 8.50
C ALA A 37 -5.64 9.57 8.36
N ASN A 38 -6.36 8.81 7.53
CA ASN A 38 -6.05 7.41 7.25
C ASN A 38 -4.67 7.24 6.58
N ILE A 39 -4.34 8.10 5.61
CA ILE A 39 -3.01 8.08 4.97
C ILE A 39 -1.93 8.37 6.02
N ALA A 40 -2.11 9.37 6.87
CA ALA A 40 -1.14 9.73 7.91
C ALA A 40 -0.90 8.57 8.89
N TYR A 41 -1.97 7.87 9.30
CA TYR A 41 -1.87 6.67 10.13
C TYR A 41 -0.99 5.58 9.48
N TYR A 42 -1.23 5.25 8.20
CA TYR A 42 -0.41 4.24 7.52
C TYR A 42 1.02 4.69 7.22
N LYS A 43 1.24 5.99 6.98
CA LYS A 43 2.60 6.54 6.86
C LYS A 43 3.37 6.45 8.17
N GLU A 44 2.69 6.65 9.31
CA GLU A 44 3.31 6.47 10.62
C GLU A 44 3.67 5.01 10.88
N ASN A 45 2.80 4.06 10.52
CA ASN A 45 3.14 2.64 10.57
C ASN A 45 4.36 2.31 9.71
N ALA A 46 4.44 2.85 8.49
CA ALA A 46 5.60 2.66 7.63
C ALA A 46 6.88 3.27 8.23
N ARG A 47 6.79 4.43 8.88
CA ARG A 47 7.93 5.06 9.58
C ARG A 47 8.44 4.17 10.72
N ILE A 48 7.53 3.72 11.58
CA ILE A 48 7.87 2.87 12.75
C ILE A 48 8.55 1.58 12.30
N ILE A 49 7.99 0.87 11.32
CA ILE A 49 8.57 -0.39 10.84
C ILE A 49 9.93 -0.13 10.18
N LYS A 50 10.06 0.93 9.38
CA LYS A 50 11.33 1.27 8.72
C LYS A 50 12.42 1.55 9.73
N GLU A 51 12.17 2.42 10.70
CA GLU A 51 13.13 2.77 11.74
C GLU A 51 13.50 1.55 12.59
N GLY A 52 12.52 0.69 12.92
CA GLY A 52 12.75 -0.56 13.63
C GLY A 52 13.71 -1.49 12.88
N LEU A 53 13.48 -1.71 11.59
CA LEU A 53 14.33 -2.55 10.74
C LEU A 53 15.73 -1.94 10.54
N GLU A 54 15.82 -0.63 10.31
CA GLU A 54 17.11 0.08 10.19
C GLU A 54 17.90 0.02 11.51
N SER A 55 17.24 0.09 12.66
CA SER A 55 17.90 0.04 13.98
C SER A 55 18.59 -1.30 14.28
N ILE A 56 18.13 -2.39 13.65
CA ILE A 56 18.77 -3.72 13.75
C ILE A 56 19.77 -3.99 12.61
N GLY A 57 20.14 -2.95 11.85
CA GLY A 57 21.19 -3.02 10.83
C GLY A 57 20.74 -3.54 9.47
N LEU A 58 19.44 -3.67 9.23
CA LEU A 58 18.93 -4.10 7.92
C LEU A 58 18.93 -2.96 6.90
N THR A 59 19.14 -3.30 5.64
CA THR A 59 19.04 -2.34 4.54
C THR A 59 17.60 -2.22 4.05
N VAL A 60 17.01 -1.04 4.22
CA VAL A 60 15.58 -0.79 3.98
C VAL A 60 15.39 0.32 2.95
N TYR A 61 14.40 0.15 2.08
CA TYR A 61 14.01 1.11 1.05
C TYR A 61 12.51 1.42 1.12
N GLY A 62 12.10 2.57 0.59
CA GLY A 62 10.70 2.98 0.58
C GLY A 62 10.21 3.45 1.95
N GLY A 63 8.91 3.24 2.22
CA GLY A 63 8.23 3.70 3.45
C GLY A 63 8.02 5.21 3.58
N VAL A 64 8.37 6.01 2.55
CA VAL A 64 8.29 7.48 2.58
C VAL A 64 7.08 7.98 1.78
N ASP A 65 6.98 7.56 0.52
CA ASP A 65 5.92 7.96 -0.41
C ASP A 65 4.91 6.84 -0.71
N ALA A 66 5.13 5.66 -0.13
CA ALA A 66 4.25 4.50 -0.26
C ALA A 66 4.07 3.79 1.09
N PRO A 67 2.89 3.22 1.39
CA PRO A 67 2.56 2.61 2.68
C PRO A 67 3.08 1.15 2.77
N TYR A 68 4.28 0.90 2.27
CA TYR A 68 4.96 -0.39 2.34
C TYR A 68 6.47 -0.18 2.32
N ILE A 69 7.18 -1.19 2.81
CA ILE A 69 8.62 -1.20 2.95
C ILE A 69 9.22 -2.27 2.06
N TRP A 70 10.36 -1.98 1.45
CA TRP A 70 11.15 -2.95 0.72
C TRP A 70 12.43 -3.23 1.50
N LEU A 71 12.56 -4.46 2.00
CA LEU A 71 13.69 -4.90 2.81
C LEU A 71 14.63 -5.74 1.94
N LYS A 72 15.94 -5.47 2.00
CA LYS A 72 16.95 -6.37 1.47
C LYS A 72 17.20 -7.50 2.47
N THR A 73 17.12 -8.75 2.00
CA THR A 73 17.44 -9.91 2.83
C THR A 73 18.91 -9.85 3.31
N PRO A 74 19.19 -10.24 4.56
CA PRO A 74 20.55 -10.23 5.07
C PRO A 74 21.40 -11.35 4.44
N GLY A 75 22.67 -11.05 4.17
CA GLY A 75 23.61 -12.00 3.56
C GLY A 75 23.19 -12.43 2.16
N ASN A 76 23.18 -13.74 1.92
CA ASN A 76 22.77 -14.38 0.65
C ASN A 76 21.42 -15.10 0.77
N MET A 77 20.62 -14.77 1.80
CA MET A 77 19.33 -15.38 2.03
C MET A 77 18.34 -15.01 0.93
N THR A 78 17.57 -15.99 0.47
CA THR A 78 16.45 -15.78 -0.45
C THR A 78 15.26 -15.13 0.25
N SER A 79 14.36 -14.51 -0.51
CA SER A 79 13.15 -13.92 0.07
C SER A 79 12.24 -14.95 0.77
N TRP A 80 12.26 -16.21 0.31
CA TRP A 80 11.49 -17.30 0.91
C TRP A 80 12.09 -17.75 2.24
N GLU A 81 13.40 -17.94 2.32
CA GLU A 81 14.06 -18.28 3.60
C GLU A 81 13.82 -17.20 4.66
N LEU A 82 13.86 -15.91 4.29
CA LEU A 82 13.53 -14.84 5.23
C LEU A 82 12.06 -14.90 5.67
N PHE A 83 11.14 -15.17 4.74
CA PHE A 83 9.72 -15.31 5.05
C PHE A 83 9.47 -16.46 6.03
N ASP A 84 10.07 -17.62 5.80
CA ASP A 84 9.92 -18.80 6.68
C ASP A 84 10.48 -18.53 8.07
N ILE A 85 11.63 -17.86 8.19
CA ILE A 85 12.16 -17.44 9.49
C ILE A 85 11.20 -16.53 10.23
N LEU A 86 10.67 -15.50 9.54
CA LEU A 86 9.73 -14.56 10.16
C LEU A 86 8.43 -15.25 10.61
N LEU A 87 7.94 -16.20 9.82
CA LEU A 87 6.70 -16.93 10.09
C LEU A 87 6.85 -17.98 11.18
N GLU A 88 7.94 -18.75 11.18
CA GLU A 88 8.06 -19.93 12.04
C GLU A 88 8.90 -19.71 13.30
N GLN A 89 9.79 -18.70 13.32
CA GLN A 89 10.79 -18.55 14.38
C GLN A 89 10.66 -17.25 15.18
N VAL A 90 9.97 -16.24 14.64
CA VAL A 90 9.90 -14.88 15.22
C VAL A 90 8.45 -14.47 15.57
N GLN A 91 7.46 -15.29 15.20
CA GLN A 91 6.05 -15.05 15.49
C GLN A 91 5.70 -15.35 16.96
#